data_AF-A0A3A8NVR5-F1
#
_entry.id   AF-A0A3A8NVR5-F1
#
_cell.length_a   1.000
_cell.length_b   1.000
_cell.length_c   1.000
_cell.angle_alpha   90.00
_cell.angle_beta   90.00
_cell.angle_gamma   90.00
#
_symmetry.space_group_name_H-M   'P 1'
#
loop_
_entity.id
_entity.type
_entity.pdbx_description
1 polymer ?
#
loop_
_entity_poly.entity_id
_entity_poly.type
_entity_poly.pdbx_seq_one_letter_code
_entity_poly.pdbx_strand_id
1 'polypeptide(L)'
;MPVKRPTVSLSPSLPRSPSASTPRTSTPKAADASRPRAPGQSPFVAKDELADLTKQYTTALRNSRPDQTGTPKDFKAFLKEKGLRLDAKDEGQVKMLLASQNRPAQYLQDVKGRRQDAIEARRKPVIDATAAQTSPPAQIANPNAIKEISDAEIAQLPNRALQDFARLGYGNAAQFLAKSPTAVSRLDETSKAGVRVAEGFSSGRSMTSRPLGSSQVTVYMNPTLKSGTHQEAAGTFLFEMNNAHRWDRFEALNTDAKKKVGTAPEFAQKKMEVEVEGMLHTGKAGRELVMGNHAGLADLKGWYVPDYLDYNKKTGELPKDLSPADKKTALGNLRSDIARERLDVRHGNTSHREVYENQFKTAR
;
A
#
# COMPACT_ATOMS: atom_id res chain seq x y z
N MET A 1 10.24 55.03 33.88
CA MET A 1 11.68 54.68 33.78
C MET A 1 11.82 53.51 32.83
N PRO A 2 12.60 53.59 31.74
CA PRO A 2 12.73 52.48 30.80
C PRO A 2 13.74 51.46 31.34
N VAL A 3 13.29 50.22 31.49
CA VAL A 3 14.14 49.08 31.88
C VAL A 3 14.92 48.63 30.65
N LYS A 4 16.23 48.92 30.63
CA LYS A 4 17.19 48.38 29.66
C LYS A 4 17.19 46.84 29.75
N ARG A 5 16.87 46.16 28.64
CA ARG A 5 17.09 44.71 28.50
C ARG A 5 18.56 44.44 28.18
N PRO A 6 19.17 43.37 28.73
CA PRO A 6 20.56 43.04 28.47
C PRO A 6 20.73 42.46 27.06
N THR A 7 21.71 42.99 26.35
CA THR A 7 22.22 42.44 25.09
C THR A 7 23.04 41.19 25.40
N VAL A 8 22.54 40.02 25.02
CA VAL A 8 23.33 38.78 25.08
C VAL A 8 24.16 38.68 23.81
N SER A 9 25.46 38.91 23.95
CA SER A 9 26.48 38.69 22.92
C SER A 9 26.66 37.19 22.71
N LEU A 10 26.27 36.68 21.54
CA LEU A 10 26.58 35.33 21.11
C LEU A 10 27.99 35.30 20.50
N SER A 11 28.94 34.71 21.23
CA SER A 11 30.26 34.37 20.70
C SER A 11 30.15 33.31 19.60
N PRO A 12 30.85 33.45 18.46
CA PRO A 12 30.91 32.41 17.45
C PRO A 12 31.84 31.28 17.93
N SER A 13 31.27 30.12 18.21
CA SER A 13 32.03 28.89 18.43
C SER A 13 32.73 28.47 17.14
N LEU A 14 34.05 28.37 17.24
CA LEU A 14 35.00 27.96 16.21
C LEU A 14 34.66 26.62 15.56
N PRO A 15 35.06 26.40 14.29
CA PRO A 15 34.92 25.11 13.63
C PRO A 15 35.79 24.06 14.32
N ARG A 16 35.16 22.92 14.67
CA ARG A 16 35.89 21.71 15.09
C ARG A 16 36.76 21.23 13.93
N SER A 17 38.08 21.27 14.13
CA SER A 17 39.05 20.59 13.29
C SER A 17 38.76 19.08 13.24
N PRO A 18 38.82 18.43 12.06
CA PRO A 18 38.72 16.99 11.99
C PRO A 18 40.00 16.35 12.54
N SER A 19 39.85 15.49 13.54
CA SER A 19 40.93 14.60 13.98
C SER A 19 41.38 13.75 12.81
N ALA A 20 42.66 13.88 12.45
CA ALA A 20 43.35 13.00 11.54
C ALA A 20 43.38 11.58 12.14
N SER A 21 42.48 10.73 11.68
CA SER A 21 42.56 9.28 11.85
C SER A 21 43.66 8.76 10.94
N THR A 22 44.76 8.32 11.55
CA THR A 22 45.83 7.58 10.89
C THR A 22 45.24 6.33 10.21
N PRO A 23 45.49 6.10 8.91
CA PRO A 23 45.09 4.84 8.29
C PRO A 23 45.99 3.72 8.83
N ARG A 24 45.41 2.80 9.58
CA ARG A 24 46.00 1.47 9.74
C ARG A 24 45.87 0.75 8.40
N THR A 25 46.94 0.76 7.61
CA THR A 25 47.15 -0.19 6.51
C THR A 25 47.32 -1.60 7.10
N SER A 26 46.21 -2.27 7.38
CA SER A 26 46.20 -3.72 7.37
C SER A 26 46.07 -4.16 5.91
N THR A 27 47.20 -4.50 5.30
CA THR A 27 47.24 -5.25 4.04
C THR A 27 46.32 -6.47 4.16
N PRO A 28 45.32 -6.65 3.28
CA PRO A 28 44.62 -7.92 3.21
C PRO A 28 45.66 -8.98 2.85
N LYS A 29 45.82 -9.97 3.73
CA LYS A 29 46.57 -11.18 3.44
C LYS A 29 45.92 -11.79 2.20
N ALA A 30 46.60 -11.68 1.06
CA ALA A 30 46.17 -12.31 -0.18
C ALA A 30 45.88 -13.77 0.14
N ALA A 31 44.62 -14.17 -0.03
CA ALA A 31 44.26 -15.57 0.05
C ALA A 31 45.11 -16.27 -1.01
N ASP A 32 45.96 -17.18 -0.53
CA ASP A 32 46.82 -18.04 -1.31
C ASP A 32 45.95 -18.85 -2.29
N ALA A 33 45.78 -18.32 -3.50
CA ALA A 33 45.03 -18.92 -4.60
C ALA A 33 45.79 -20.07 -5.26
N SER A 34 46.90 -20.49 -4.66
CA SER A 34 47.87 -21.43 -5.20
C SER A 34 47.96 -22.71 -4.37
N ARG A 35 46.94 -23.04 -3.58
CA ARG A 35 46.78 -24.42 -3.11
C ARG A 35 46.31 -25.29 -4.28
N PRO A 36 47.09 -26.30 -4.71
CA PRO A 36 46.66 -27.23 -5.74
C PRO A 36 45.34 -27.85 -5.30
N ARG A 37 44.28 -27.68 -6.10
CA ARG A 37 42.99 -28.30 -5.84
C ARG A 37 43.21 -29.81 -5.80
N ALA A 38 42.62 -30.47 -4.80
CA ALA A 38 42.52 -31.91 -4.81
C ALA A 38 41.91 -32.35 -6.15
N PRO A 39 42.53 -33.29 -6.89
CA PRO A 39 42.02 -33.72 -8.18
C PRO A 39 40.57 -34.20 -8.01
N GLY A 40 39.66 -33.64 -8.80
CA GLY A 40 38.24 -34.01 -8.83
C GLY A 40 37.24 -33.06 -8.14
N GLN A 41 37.64 -31.88 -7.65
CA GLN A 41 36.67 -30.91 -7.12
C GLN A 41 36.15 -29.94 -8.20
N SER A 42 34.85 -30.02 -8.46
CA SER A 42 34.10 -29.06 -9.30
C SER A 42 34.31 -27.60 -8.87
N PRO A 43 34.55 -26.66 -9.80
CA PRO A 43 34.69 -25.24 -9.49
C PRO A 43 33.42 -24.60 -8.93
N PHE A 44 33.61 -23.58 -8.11
CA PHE A 44 32.53 -22.69 -7.67
C PHE A 44 32.11 -21.77 -8.81
N VAL A 45 30.80 -21.47 -8.87
CA VAL A 45 30.23 -20.48 -9.78
C VAL A 45 30.79 -19.09 -9.48
N ALA A 46 31.21 -18.36 -10.51
CA ALA A 46 31.63 -16.98 -10.36
C ALA A 46 30.41 -16.07 -10.09
N LYS A 47 30.59 -15.01 -9.28
CA LYS A 47 29.47 -14.20 -8.80
C LYS A 47 28.72 -13.47 -9.93
N ASP A 48 29.43 -13.08 -10.96
CA ASP A 48 28.93 -12.46 -12.19
C ASP A 48 28.15 -13.45 -13.09
N GLU A 49 28.49 -14.74 -13.07
CA GLU A 49 27.80 -15.78 -13.83
C GLU A 49 26.51 -16.29 -13.16
N LEU A 50 26.34 -16.04 -11.86
CA LEU A 50 25.24 -16.59 -11.07
C LEU A 50 23.85 -16.18 -11.58
N ALA A 51 23.71 -14.94 -12.06
CA ALA A 51 22.46 -14.41 -12.61
C ALA A 51 22.07 -15.12 -13.91
N ASP A 52 23.04 -15.31 -14.81
CA ASP A 52 22.84 -15.97 -16.10
C ASP A 52 22.53 -17.45 -15.94
N LEU A 53 23.22 -18.15 -15.03
CA LEU A 53 22.93 -19.54 -14.72
C LEU A 53 21.53 -19.72 -14.11
N THR A 54 21.10 -18.80 -13.24
CA THR A 54 19.74 -18.82 -12.67
C THR A 54 18.69 -18.59 -13.76
N LYS A 55 18.96 -17.70 -14.72
CA LYS A 55 18.10 -17.46 -15.88
C LYS A 55 18.02 -18.70 -16.78
N GLN A 56 19.16 -19.31 -17.11
CA GLN A 56 19.20 -20.55 -17.91
C GLN A 56 18.41 -21.68 -17.26
N TYR A 57 18.59 -21.89 -15.96
CA TYR A 57 17.85 -22.88 -15.19
C TYR A 57 16.34 -22.63 -15.22
N THR A 58 15.90 -21.40 -14.94
CA THR A 58 14.46 -21.07 -14.92
C THR A 58 13.82 -21.08 -16.31
N THR A 59 14.58 -20.78 -17.37
CA THR A 59 14.14 -20.97 -18.76
C THR A 59 13.99 -22.45 -19.11
N ALA A 60 14.97 -23.30 -18.76
CA ALA A 60 14.89 -24.74 -18.99
C ALA A 60 13.73 -25.38 -18.21
N LEU A 61 13.52 -24.95 -16.97
CA LEU A 61 12.38 -25.38 -16.16
C LEU A 61 11.06 -24.96 -16.79
N ARG A 62 10.93 -23.71 -17.26
CA ARG A 62 9.70 -23.23 -17.92
C ARG A 62 9.38 -23.99 -19.20
N ASN A 63 10.39 -24.32 -20.00
CA ASN A 63 10.20 -25.04 -21.26
C ASN A 63 9.76 -26.49 -21.03
N SER A 64 10.21 -27.13 -19.96
CA SER A 64 9.86 -28.51 -19.64
C SER A 64 8.61 -28.63 -18.76
N ARG A 65 8.40 -27.68 -17.84
CA ARG A 65 7.36 -27.68 -16.80
C ARG A 65 6.91 -26.23 -16.52
N PRO A 66 6.05 -25.65 -17.38
CA PRO A 66 5.73 -24.22 -17.35
C PRO A 66 5.03 -23.74 -16.07
N ASP A 67 4.47 -24.66 -15.29
CA ASP A 67 3.79 -24.40 -14.01
C ASP A 67 4.63 -24.72 -12.77
N GLN A 68 5.90 -25.11 -12.92
CA GLN A 68 6.81 -25.33 -11.79
C GLN A 68 7.68 -24.11 -11.51
N THR A 69 7.84 -23.81 -10.22
CA THR A 69 8.77 -22.79 -9.73
C THR A 69 10.09 -23.45 -9.37
N GLY A 70 11.21 -22.85 -9.80
CA GLY A 70 12.52 -23.38 -9.48
C GLY A 70 12.86 -23.22 -8.00
N THR A 71 13.49 -24.23 -7.41
CA THR A 71 13.90 -24.20 -5.99
C THR A 71 15.43 -24.13 -5.86
N PRO A 72 15.97 -23.64 -4.72
CA PRO A 72 17.41 -23.67 -4.48
C PRO A 72 18.00 -25.09 -4.53
N LYS A 73 17.23 -26.11 -4.15
CA LYS A 73 17.65 -27.52 -4.21
C LYS A 73 17.83 -27.98 -5.65
N ASP A 74 16.85 -27.68 -6.50
CA ASP A 74 16.87 -28.06 -7.91
C ASP A 74 17.90 -27.26 -8.70
N PHE A 75 18.10 -25.98 -8.35
CA PHE A 75 19.19 -25.19 -8.92
C PHE A 75 20.58 -25.76 -8.57
N LYS A 76 20.78 -26.23 -7.33
CA LYS A 76 22.03 -26.93 -6.96
C LYS A 76 22.22 -28.23 -7.74
N ALA A 77 21.15 -28.97 -8.02
CA ALA A 77 21.21 -30.16 -8.89
C ALA A 77 21.61 -29.79 -10.32
N PHE A 78 21.00 -28.73 -10.88
CA PHE A 78 21.37 -28.17 -12.18
C PHE A 78 22.84 -27.74 -12.25
N LEU A 79 23.36 -27.08 -11.22
CA LEU A 79 24.78 -26.73 -11.15
C LEU A 79 25.67 -27.97 -11.10
N LYS A 80 25.28 -29.00 -10.34
CA LYS A 80 26.02 -30.27 -10.26
C LYS A 80 26.11 -30.97 -11.62
N GLU A 81 25.03 -30.98 -12.40
CA GLU A 81 25.01 -31.52 -13.77
C GLU A 81 25.95 -30.74 -14.71
N LYS A 82 26.11 -29.44 -14.48
CA LYS A 82 27.07 -28.57 -15.19
C LYS A 82 28.50 -28.69 -14.66
N GLY A 83 28.75 -29.55 -13.68
CA GLY A 83 30.07 -29.69 -13.04
C GLY A 83 30.46 -28.49 -12.18
N LEU A 84 29.48 -27.70 -11.72
CA LEU A 84 29.64 -26.49 -10.92
C LEU A 84 29.14 -26.68 -9.48
N ARG A 85 29.60 -25.83 -8.56
CA ARG A 85 29.14 -25.80 -7.16
C ARG A 85 28.74 -24.38 -6.76
N LEU A 86 27.69 -24.28 -5.94
CA LEU A 86 27.30 -23.02 -5.33
C LEU A 86 28.05 -22.85 -4.00
N ASP A 87 28.62 -21.67 -3.77
CA ASP A 87 29.17 -21.29 -2.47
C ASP A 87 28.01 -21.04 -1.50
N ALA A 88 28.14 -21.48 -0.24
CA ALA A 88 27.12 -21.32 0.78
C ALA A 88 26.73 -19.86 0.99
N LYS A 89 27.67 -18.92 0.84
CA LYS A 89 27.42 -17.48 0.99
C LYS A 89 26.50 -16.90 -0.09
N ASP A 90 26.41 -17.56 -1.24
CA ASP A 90 25.64 -17.09 -2.41
C ASP A 90 24.21 -17.68 -2.46
N GLU A 91 23.84 -18.56 -1.52
CA GLU A 91 22.49 -19.15 -1.44
C GLU A 91 21.38 -18.09 -1.29
N GLY A 92 21.65 -17.02 -0.54
CA GLY A 92 20.71 -15.92 -0.36
C GLY A 92 20.43 -15.20 -1.69
N GLN A 93 21.46 -14.95 -2.49
CA GLN A 93 21.35 -14.30 -3.80
C GLN A 93 20.57 -15.19 -4.78
N VAL A 94 20.82 -16.50 -4.79
CA VAL A 94 20.06 -17.46 -5.60
C VAL A 94 18.57 -17.46 -5.23
N LYS A 95 18.23 -17.45 -3.94
CA LYS A 95 16.82 -17.39 -3.50
C LYS A 95 16.11 -16.14 -4.04
N MET A 96 16.77 -14.99 -4.01
CA MET A 96 16.22 -13.75 -4.56
C MET A 96 16.05 -13.81 -6.07
N LEU A 97 17.06 -14.32 -6.79
CA LEU A 97 17.01 -14.44 -8.25
C LEU A 97 15.92 -15.42 -8.69
N LEU A 98 15.80 -16.57 -8.04
CA LEU A 98 14.73 -17.55 -8.30
C LEU A 98 13.35 -16.94 -8.03
N ALA A 99 13.17 -16.22 -6.91
CA ALA A 99 11.90 -15.54 -6.62
C ALA A 99 11.51 -14.54 -7.71
N SER A 100 12.47 -13.79 -8.25
CA SER A 100 12.23 -12.87 -9.36
C SER A 100 11.87 -13.60 -10.67
N GLN A 101 12.59 -14.68 -10.99
CA GLN A 101 12.44 -15.41 -12.27
C GLN A 101 11.25 -16.38 -12.29
N ASN A 102 10.75 -16.80 -11.11
CA ASN A 102 9.60 -17.69 -10.95
C ASN A 102 8.24 -16.99 -11.10
N ARG A 103 8.19 -15.65 -11.13
CA ARG A 103 6.93 -14.88 -11.21
C ARG A 103 5.97 -15.37 -12.32
N PRO A 104 6.42 -15.69 -13.55
CA PRO A 104 5.52 -16.19 -14.59
C PRO A 104 4.89 -17.56 -14.25
N ALA A 105 5.62 -18.46 -13.60
CA ALA A 105 5.10 -19.77 -13.19
C ALA A 105 4.12 -19.63 -12.02
N GLN A 106 4.40 -18.75 -11.05
CA GLN A 106 3.48 -18.42 -9.96
C GLN A 106 2.15 -17.88 -10.49
N TYR A 107 2.20 -16.97 -11.47
CA TYR A 107 0.98 -16.46 -12.12
C TYR A 107 0.14 -17.58 -12.75
N LEU A 108 0.77 -18.55 -13.42
CA LEU A 108 0.06 -19.69 -14.02
C LEU A 108 -0.57 -20.59 -12.94
N GLN A 109 0.09 -20.79 -11.80
CA GLN A 109 -0.49 -21.51 -10.66
C GLN A 109 -1.72 -20.77 -10.10
N ASP A 110 -1.64 -19.45 -9.92
CA ASP A 110 -2.75 -18.63 -9.42
C ASP A 110 -3.96 -18.64 -10.38
N VAL A 111 -3.72 -18.66 -11.69
CA VAL A 111 -4.77 -18.77 -12.70
C VAL A 111 -5.42 -20.16 -12.65
N LYS A 112 -4.62 -21.23 -12.49
CA LYS A 112 -5.16 -22.60 -12.31
C LYS A 112 -6.01 -22.72 -11.05
N GLY A 113 -5.53 -22.18 -9.93
CA GLY A 113 -6.26 -22.15 -8.65
C GLY A 113 -7.62 -21.46 -8.79
N ARG A 114 -7.63 -20.22 -9.31
CA ARG A 114 -8.88 -19.48 -9.54
C ARG A 114 -9.87 -20.19 -10.47
N ARG A 115 -9.36 -20.89 -11.50
CA ARG A 115 -10.20 -21.69 -12.39
C ARG A 115 -10.80 -22.90 -11.66
N GLN A 116 -10.02 -23.56 -10.81
CA GLN A 116 -10.49 -24.67 -10.00
C GLN A 116 -11.55 -24.21 -8.99
N ASP A 117 -11.32 -23.12 -8.27
CA ASP A 117 -12.28 -22.53 -7.34
C ASP A 117 -13.61 -22.18 -8.05
N ALA A 118 -13.53 -21.62 -9.25
CA ALA A 118 -14.72 -21.32 -10.06
C ALA A 118 -15.47 -22.59 -10.51
N ILE A 119 -14.76 -23.69 -10.78
CA ILE A 119 -15.37 -24.98 -11.12
C ILE A 119 -16.02 -25.59 -9.88
N GLU A 120 -15.37 -25.54 -8.73
CA GLU A 120 -15.91 -26.05 -7.46
C GLU A 120 -17.13 -25.25 -7.01
N ALA A 121 -17.11 -23.93 -7.15
CA ALA A 121 -18.27 -23.07 -6.90
C ALA A 121 -19.47 -23.44 -7.78
N ARG A 122 -19.24 -23.88 -9.03
CA ARG A 122 -20.29 -24.35 -9.94
C ARG A 122 -20.74 -25.79 -9.68
N ARG A 123 -19.89 -26.61 -9.05
CA ARG A 123 -20.19 -28.00 -8.68
C ARG A 123 -20.86 -28.14 -7.32
N LYS A 124 -20.85 -27.09 -6.50
CA LYS A 124 -21.69 -27.08 -5.29
C LYS A 124 -23.14 -27.28 -5.74
N PRO A 125 -23.80 -28.36 -5.29
CA PRO A 125 -25.19 -28.60 -5.66
C PRO A 125 -26.00 -27.37 -5.28
N VAL A 126 -26.86 -26.93 -6.21
CA VAL A 126 -27.95 -26.01 -5.89
C VAL A 126 -28.68 -26.66 -4.72
N ILE A 127 -28.52 -26.06 -3.54
CA ILE A 127 -29.15 -26.57 -2.32
C ILE A 127 -30.64 -26.60 -2.60
N ASP A 128 -31.20 -27.81 -2.60
CA ASP A 128 -32.62 -28.06 -2.76
C ASP A 128 -33.35 -27.27 -1.68
N ALA A 129 -34.15 -26.28 -2.10
CA ALA A 129 -34.68 -25.20 -1.26
C ALA A 129 -35.83 -25.64 -0.33
N THR A 130 -35.88 -26.92 0.06
CA THR A 130 -37.03 -27.50 0.79
C THR A 130 -36.65 -28.24 2.07
N ALA A 131 -35.37 -28.36 2.43
CA ALA A 131 -35.00 -28.83 3.77
C ALA A 131 -35.17 -27.70 4.78
N ALA A 132 -36.09 -27.87 5.75
CA ALA A 132 -36.25 -26.98 6.88
C ALA A 132 -34.89 -26.78 7.56
N GLN A 133 -34.31 -25.61 7.34
CA GLN A 133 -33.02 -25.22 7.86
C GLN A 133 -33.15 -25.16 9.38
N THR A 134 -32.62 -26.17 10.07
CA THR A 134 -32.46 -26.10 11.52
C THR A 134 -31.60 -24.87 11.79
N SER A 135 -32.20 -23.89 12.46
CA SER A 135 -31.56 -22.61 12.77
C SER A 135 -30.18 -22.91 13.36
N PRO A 136 -29.08 -22.45 12.74
CA PRO A 136 -27.77 -22.63 13.34
C PRO A 136 -27.81 -22.07 14.77
N PRO A 137 -27.13 -22.71 15.73
CA PRO A 137 -27.11 -22.25 17.11
C PRO A 137 -26.79 -20.76 17.12
N ALA A 138 -27.61 -19.98 17.83
CA ALA A 138 -27.57 -18.52 17.83
C ALA A 138 -26.12 -18.03 17.96
N GLN A 139 -25.50 -17.72 16.83
CA GLN A 139 -24.21 -17.05 16.82
C GLN A 139 -24.44 -15.77 17.59
N ILE A 140 -23.65 -15.54 18.63
CA ILE A 140 -23.60 -14.27 19.34
C ILE A 140 -23.40 -13.21 18.25
N ALA A 141 -24.48 -12.52 17.88
CA ALA A 141 -24.49 -11.66 16.71
C ALA A 141 -23.41 -10.60 16.93
N ASN A 142 -22.39 -10.58 16.08
CA ASN A 142 -21.32 -9.61 16.18
C ASN A 142 -21.96 -8.22 16.22
N PRO A 143 -21.85 -7.47 17.34
CA PRO A 143 -22.52 -6.18 17.46
C PRO A 143 -22.01 -5.17 16.41
N ASN A 144 -20.82 -5.40 15.88
CA ASN A 144 -20.18 -4.59 14.85
C ASN A 144 -20.49 -5.06 13.42
N ALA A 145 -21.29 -6.12 13.22
CA ALA A 145 -21.68 -6.57 11.88
C ALA A 145 -22.39 -5.45 11.12
N ILE A 146 -22.22 -5.45 9.80
CA ILE A 146 -22.91 -4.50 8.91
C ILE A 146 -24.39 -4.81 8.90
N LYS A 147 -25.20 -3.75 8.94
CA LYS A 147 -26.66 -3.81 8.95
C LYS A 147 -27.20 -2.84 7.92
N GLU A 148 -28.21 -3.29 7.20
CA GLU A 148 -29.06 -2.43 6.39
C GLU A 148 -29.91 -1.54 7.31
N ILE A 149 -30.32 -0.38 6.80
CA ILE A 149 -31.20 0.56 7.48
C ILE A 149 -32.38 0.87 6.53
N SER A 150 -33.50 1.29 7.09
CA SER A 150 -34.70 1.58 6.30
C SER A 150 -34.51 2.77 5.34
N ASP A 151 -35.29 2.85 4.26
CA ASP A 151 -35.26 3.98 3.33
C ASP A 151 -35.51 5.33 4.02
N ALA A 152 -36.33 5.34 5.08
CA ALA A 152 -36.58 6.52 5.89
C ALA A 152 -35.32 6.97 6.64
N GLU A 153 -34.56 6.03 7.20
CA GLU A 153 -33.26 6.33 7.83
C GLU A 153 -32.21 6.74 6.80
N ILE A 154 -32.20 6.13 5.60
CA ILE A 154 -31.34 6.55 4.49
C ILE A 154 -31.62 8.01 4.14
N ALA A 155 -32.90 8.40 3.98
CA ALA A 155 -33.28 9.76 3.62
C ALA A 155 -32.84 10.82 4.65
N GLN A 156 -32.61 10.42 5.91
CA GLN A 156 -32.11 11.29 6.98
C GLN A 156 -30.58 11.48 6.97
N LEU A 157 -29.83 10.71 6.16
CA LEU A 157 -28.38 10.86 6.06
C LEU A 157 -28.01 12.20 5.38
N PRO A 158 -26.97 12.89 5.86
CA PRO A 158 -26.76 14.32 5.58
C PRO A 158 -26.29 14.65 4.17
N ASN A 159 -25.85 13.66 3.37
CA ASN A 159 -25.41 13.89 2.00
C ASN A 159 -25.66 12.67 1.11
N ARG A 160 -25.66 12.90 -0.21
CA ARG A 160 -25.90 11.87 -1.23
C ARG A 160 -24.91 10.71 -1.11
N ALA A 161 -23.62 10.96 -0.91
CA ALA A 161 -22.61 9.90 -0.81
C ALA A 161 -22.92 8.89 0.32
N LEU A 162 -23.35 9.37 1.51
CA LEU A 162 -23.77 8.49 2.60
C LEU A 162 -25.06 7.75 2.28
N GLN A 163 -26.01 8.41 1.62
CA GLN A 163 -27.26 7.78 1.18
C GLN A 163 -26.99 6.65 0.17
N ASP A 164 -26.15 6.91 -0.84
CA ASP A 164 -25.77 5.92 -1.85
C ASP A 164 -25.03 4.75 -1.21
N PHE A 165 -24.10 5.02 -0.29
CA PHE A 165 -23.40 3.98 0.46
C PHE A 165 -24.36 3.11 1.31
N ALA A 166 -25.33 3.73 1.99
CA ALA A 166 -26.35 3.01 2.74
C ALA A 166 -27.24 2.13 1.85
N ARG A 167 -27.64 2.63 0.66
CA ARG A 167 -28.42 1.87 -0.34
C ARG A 167 -27.69 0.64 -0.88
N LEU A 168 -26.36 0.61 -0.82
CA LEU A 168 -25.57 -0.58 -1.15
C LEU A 168 -25.55 -1.64 -0.04
N GLY A 169 -26.27 -1.42 1.06
CA GLY A 169 -26.37 -2.34 2.21
C GLY A 169 -25.42 -2.03 3.36
N TYR A 170 -24.76 -0.87 3.35
CA TYR A 170 -23.82 -0.44 4.41
C TYR A 170 -24.46 0.57 5.39
N GLY A 171 -25.73 0.38 5.73
CA GLY A 171 -26.55 1.35 6.46
C GLY A 171 -25.93 1.84 7.78
N ASN A 172 -25.58 0.94 8.68
CA ASN A 172 -24.98 1.33 9.96
C ASN A 172 -23.56 1.90 9.83
N ALA A 173 -22.80 1.54 8.78
CA ALA A 173 -21.50 2.15 8.47
C ALA A 173 -21.69 3.61 7.98
N ALA A 174 -22.74 3.88 7.21
CA ALA A 174 -23.10 5.24 6.80
C ALA A 174 -23.55 6.10 8.00
N GLN A 175 -24.41 5.56 8.88
CA GLN A 175 -24.78 6.22 10.13
C GLN A 175 -23.58 6.48 11.03
N PHE A 176 -22.62 5.56 11.06
CA PHE A 176 -21.37 5.73 11.82
C PHE A 176 -20.55 6.92 11.30
N LEU A 177 -20.37 7.04 9.97
CA LEU A 177 -19.67 8.18 9.36
C LEU A 177 -20.41 9.52 9.54
N ALA A 178 -21.74 9.50 9.58
CA ALA A 178 -22.55 10.70 9.81
C ALA A 178 -22.25 11.39 11.16
N LYS A 179 -21.60 10.68 12.10
CA LYS A 179 -21.19 11.22 13.40
C LYS A 179 -19.88 12.00 13.37
N SER A 180 -19.11 11.96 12.27
CA SER A 180 -17.89 12.75 12.10
C SER A 180 -18.15 13.96 11.21
N PRO A 181 -18.07 15.20 11.73
CA PRO A 181 -18.19 16.41 10.91
C PRO A 181 -17.15 16.46 9.78
N THR A 182 -15.92 16.00 10.01
CA THR A 182 -14.90 15.92 8.96
C THR A 182 -15.32 14.94 7.86
N ALA A 183 -15.85 13.76 8.20
CA ALA A 183 -16.35 12.81 7.19
C ALA A 183 -17.53 13.39 6.40
N VAL A 184 -18.51 13.98 7.08
CA VAL A 184 -19.70 14.58 6.44
C VAL A 184 -19.28 15.69 5.46
N SER A 185 -18.41 16.60 5.88
CA SER A 185 -17.90 17.68 5.02
C SER A 185 -17.18 17.14 3.79
N ARG A 186 -16.31 16.14 3.95
CA ARG A 186 -15.57 15.57 2.81
C ARG A 186 -16.47 14.79 1.85
N LEU A 187 -17.42 14.02 2.37
CA LEU A 187 -18.36 13.27 1.53
C LEU A 187 -19.32 14.21 0.78
N ASP A 188 -19.66 15.37 1.34
CA ASP A 188 -20.40 16.42 0.64
C ASP A 188 -19.56 17.03 -0.51
N GLU A 189 -18.30 17.38 -0.27
CA GLU A 189 -17.39 17.85 -1.33
C GLU A 189 -17.20 16.83 -2.45
N THR A 190 -16.99 15.56 -2.10
CA THR A 190 -16.90 14.46 -3.06
C THR A 190 -18.20 14.30 -3.86
N SER A 191 -19.36 14.47 -3.20
CA SER A 191 -20.66 14.44 -3.86
C SER A 191 -20.83 15.60 -4.85
N LYS A 192 -20.40 16.80 -4.49
CA LYS A 192 -20.40 18.01 -5.32
C LYS A 192 -19.45 17.90 -6.51
N ALA A 193 -18.34 17.18 -6.35
CA ALA A 193 -17.42 16.84 -7.44
C ALA A 193 -17.98 15.78 -8.41
N GLY A 194 -19.22 15.33 -8.23
CA GLY A 194 -19.88 14.37 -9.13
C GLY A 194 -19.38 12.93 -8.99
N VAL A 195 -18.67 12.60 -7.90
CA VAL A 195 -18.26 11.23 -7.61
C VAL A 195 -19.46 10.38 -7.22
N ARG A 196 -19.55 9.17 -7.81
CA ARG A 196 -20.60 8.20 -7.54
C ARG A 196 -20.07 7.02 -6.74
N VAL A 197 -20.99 6.27 -6.14
CA VAL A 197 -20.71 5.03 -5.43
C VAL A 197 -21.48 3.91 -6.10
N ALA A 198 -20.85 2.76 -6.31
CA ALA A 198 -21.48 1.56 -6.84
C ALA A 198 -20.95 0.32 -6.12
N GLU A 199 -21.72 -0.77 -6.15
CA GLU A 199 -21.21 -2.08 -5.74
C GLU A 199 -20.31 -2.66 -6.84
N GLY A 200 -19.19 -3.28 -6.47
CA GLY A 200 -18.39 -4.03 -7.43
C GLY A 200 -16.96 -4.29 -7.02
N PHE A 201 -16.26 -5.03 -7.88
CA PHE A 201 -14.83 -5.25 -7.77
C PHE A 201 -14.09 -4.30 -8.69
N SER A 202 -13.21 -3.54 -8.09
CA SER A 202 -12.15 -2.84 -8.76
C SER A 202 -11.08 -3.88 -9.13
N SER A 203 -10.66 -3.96 -10.39
CA SER A 203 -9.59 -4.85 -10.86
C SER A 203 -8.20 -4.37 -10.41
N GLY A 204 -8.05 -4.08 -9.11
CA GLY A 204 -6.86 -3.44 -8.53
C GLY A 204 -6.83 -1.92 -8.68
N ARG A 205 -7.93 -1.29 -9.13
CA ARG A 205 -8.10 0.17 -9.17
C ARG A 205 -9.42 0.52 -8.52
N SER A 206 -9.41 0.88 -7.24
CA SER A 206 -10.62 1.18 -6.44
C SER A 206 -11.53 2.24 -7.07
N MET A 207 -10.97 3.00 -8.02
CA MET A 207 -11.64 3.94 -8.89
C MET A 207 -11.37 3.56 -10.35
N THR A 208 -12.41 3.43 -11.17
CA THR A 208 -12.22 3.28 -12.61
C THR A 208 -12.01 4.66 -13.24
N SER A 209 -11.19 4.68 -14.29
CA SER A 209 -11.13 5.83 -15.19
C SER A 209 -12.54 6.23 -15.60
N ARG A 210 -12.79 7.54 -15.67
CA ARG A 210 -14.00 8.10 -16.27
C ARG A 210 -14.30 7.34 -17.57
N PRO A 211 -15.50 6.74 -17.74
CA PRO A 211 -15.92 6.20 -19.03
C PRO A 211 -15.66 7.23 -20.13
N LEU A 212 -15.36 6.80 -21.36
CA LEU A 212 -15.17 7.73 -22.48
C LEU A 212 -16.41 8.63 -22.60
N GLY A 213 -16.24 9.96 -22.46
CA GLY A 213 -17.34 10.94 -22.46
C GLY A 213 -18.00 11.22 -21.10
N SER A 214 -17.58 10.57 -20.02
CA SER A 214 -18.03 10.88 -18.65
C SER A 214 -17.04 11.82 -17.97
N SER A 215 -17.53 12.78 -17.19
CA SER A 215 -16.72 13.57 -16.26
C SER A 215 -16.67 12.98 -14.85
N GLN A 216 -17.33 11.84 -14.62
CA GLN A 216 -17.62 11.32 -13.29
C GLN A 216 -16.72 10.14 -12.92
N VAL A 217 -16.22 10.17 -11.69
CA VAL A 217 -15.47 9.08 -11.05
C VAL A 217 -16.44 8.22 -10.26
N THR A 218 -16.31 6.90 -10.34
CA THR A 218 -17.11 5.96 -9.52
C THR A 218 -16.20 5.23 -8.56
N VAL A 219 -16.53 5.28 -7.28
CA VAL A 219 -15.94 4.45 -6.22
C VAL A 219 -16.73 3.14 -6.14
N TYR A 220 -16.01 2.02 -6.24
CA TYR A 220 -16.61 0.69 -6.12
C TYR A 220 -16.41 0.13 -4.70
N MET A 221 -17.52 -0.16 -4.03
CA MET A 221 -17.50 -0.84 -2.74
C MET A 221 -17.50 -2.35 -2.93
N ASN A 222 -16.49 -3.00 -2.36
CA ASN A 222 -16.32 -4.44 -2.45
C ASN A 222 -17.39 -5.14 -1.59
N PRO A 223 -18.25 -6.00 -2.17
CA PRO A 223 -19.26 -6.75 -1.43
C PRO A 223 -18.69 -7.58 -0.27
N THR A 224 -17.43 -8.03 -0.35
CA THR A 224 -16.81 -8.79 0.74
C THR A 224 -16.65 -7.99 2.02
N LEU A 225 -16.70 -6.65 1.96
CA LEU A 225 -16.72 -5.81 3.15
C LEU A 225 -17.97 -6.05 3.99
N LYS A 226 -19.08 -6.52 3.40
CA LYS A 226 -20.36 -6.81 4.11
C LYS A 226 -20.21 -7.89 5.19
N SER A 227 -19.22 -8.78 5.06
CA SER A 227 -18.92 -9.77 6.11
C SER A 227 -17.96 -9.28 7.19
N GLY A 228 -17.45 -8.05 7.07
CA GLY A 228 -16.55 -7.41 8.04
C GLY A 228 -17.29 -6.60 9.10
N THR A 229 -16.59 -5.63 9.70
CA THR A 229 -17.19 -4.69 10.65
C THR A 229 -17.67 -3.42 9.94
N HIS A 230 -18.69 -2.76 10.49
CA HIS A 230 -19.16 -1.48 9.95
C HIS A 230 -18.07 -0.39 10.01
N GLN A 231 -17.15 -0.45 10.98
CA GLN A 231 -16.01 0.46 11.06
C GLN A 231 -14.99 0.21 9.94
N GLU A 232 -14.72 -1.04 9.58
CA GLU A 232 -13.82 -1.37 8.46
C GLU A 232 -14.41 -0.89 7.12
N ALA A 233 -15.70 -1.14 6.90
CA ALA A 233 -16.41 -0.67 5.70
C ALA A 233 -16.46 0.86 5.62
N ALA A 234 -16.76 1.54 6.74
CA ALA A 234 -16.75 3.00 6.82
C ALA A 234 -15.37 3.60 6.54
N GLY A 235 -14.31 3.04 7.11
CA GLY A 235 -12.94 3.51 6.91
C GLY A 235 -12.49 3.35 5.46
N THR A 236 -12.79 2.20 4.86
CA THR A 236 -12.52 1.94 3.45
C THR A 236 -13.30 2.91 2.57
N PHE A 237 -14.62 3.06 2.78
CA PHE A 237 -15.44 3.97 2.01
C PHE A 237 -14.93 5.42 2.07
N LEU A 238 -14.62 5.92 3.28
CA LEU A 238 -14.12 7.29 3.46
C LEU A 238 -12.77 7.49 2.77
N PHE A 239 -11.85 6.52 2.88
CA PHE A 239 -10.55 6.57 2.20
C PHE A 239 -10.71 6.62 0.68
N GLU A 240 -11.55 5.76 0.11
CA GLU A 240 -11.76 5.72 -1.35
C GLU A 240 -12.45 6.98 -1.87
N MET A 241 -13.44 7.50 -1.15
CA MET A 241 -14.10 8.76 -1.50
C MET A 241 -13.16 9.96 -1.39
N ASN A 242 -12.25 9.96 -0.42
CA ASN A 242 -11.20 10.97 -0.32
C ASN A 242 -10.26 10.91 -1.54
N ASN A 243 -9.86 9.73 -1.98
CA ASN A 243 -8.99 9.59 -3.14
C ASN A 243 -9.70 9.95 -4.46
N ALA A 244 -10.98 9.60 -4.58
CA ALA A 244 -11.78 9.91 -5.77
C ALA A 244 -11.96 11.40 -6.01
N HIS A 245 -12.12 12.20 -4.96
CA HIS A 245 -12.14 13.66 -5.07
C HIS A 245 -10.81 14.24 -5.59
N ARG A 246 -9.69 13.52 -5.42
CA ARG A 246 -8.36 13.91 -5.91
C ARG A 246 -7.98 13.27 -7.25
N TRP A 247 -8.93 12.63 -7.93
CA TRP A 247 -8.67 11.89 -9.16
C TRP A 247 -7.92 12.71 -10.22
N ASP A 248 -8.25 13.99 -10.37
CA ASP A 248 -7.62 14.87 -11.36
C ASP A 248 -6.11 15.08 -11.08
N ARG A 249 -5.68 15.07 -9.81
CA ARG A 249 -4.26 15.12 -9.45
C ARG A 249 -3.56 13.81 -9.79
N PHE A 250 -4.21 12.67 -9.55
CA PHE A 250 -3.67 11.38 -9.95
C PHE A 250 -3.55 11.26 -11.48
N GLU A 251 -4.55 11.73 -12.22
CA GLU A 251 -4.52 11.75 -13.67
C GLU A 251 -3.45 12.67 -14.21
N ALA A 252 -3.27 13.87 -13.64
CA ALA A 252 -2.18 14.77 -14.02
C ALA A 252 -0.80 14.08 -13.86
N LEU A 253 -0.57 13.40 -12.73
CA LEU A 253 0.65 12.62 -12.51
C LEU A 253 0.81 11.49 -13.54
N ASN A 254 -0.27 10.76 -13.83
CA ASN A 254 -0.25 9.68 -14.83
C ASN A 254 0.03 10.23 -16.25
N THR A 255 -0.53 11.39 -16.60
CA THR A 255 -0.28 12.08 -17.87
C THR A 255 1.17 12.54 -17.98
N ASP A 256 1.73 13.10 -16.92
CA ASP A 256 3.14 13.51 -16.88
C ASP A 256 4.08 12.30 -17.03
N ALA A 257 3.76 11.18 -16.37
CA ALA A 257 4.49 9.93 -16.53
C ALA A 257 4.50 9.45 -17.99
N LYS A 258 3.35 9.46 -18.67
CA LYS A 258 3.23 9.13 -20.11
C LYS A 258 4.06 10.07 -20.99
N LYS A 259 4.11 11.36 -20.63
CA LYS A 259 4.95 12.38 -21.29
C LYS A 259 6.44 12.26 -20.92
N LYS A 260 6.82 11.22 -20.18
CA LYS A 260 8.18 10.96 -19.68
C LYS A 260 8.73 12.05 -18.75
N VAL A 261 7.88 12.85 -18.12
CA VAL A 261 8.28 13.87 -17.15
C VAL A 261 8.65 13.20 -15.82
N GLY A 262 9.82 13.57 -15.29
CA GLY A 262 10.32 13.10 -13.99
C GLY A 262 10.92 11.69 -13.97
N THR A 263 11.13 11.17 -12.76
CA THR A 263 11.65 9.81 -12.52
C THR A 263 10.62 8.90 -11.85
N ALA A 264 10.83 7.57 -11.88
CA ALA A 264 9.92 6.62 -11.21
C ALA A 264 9.81 6.86 -9.69
N PRO A 265 10.92 7.12 -8.96
CA PRO A 265 10.85 7.47 -7.54
C PRO A 265 10.08 8.76 -7.27
N GLU A 266 10.29 9.81 -8.08
CA GLU A 266 9.56 11.08 -7.96
C GLU A 266 8.06 10.90 -8.19
N PHE A 267 7.68 10.12 -9.20
CA PHE A 267 6.29 9.80 -9.46
C PHE A 267 5.66 9.03 -8.30
N ALA A 268 6.36 8.02 -7.76
CA ALA A 268 5.90 7.25 -6.62
C ALA A 268 5.68 8.14 -5.39
N GLN A 269 6.64 9.02 -5.08
CA GLN A 269 6.51 9.97 -3.99
C GLN A 269 5.32 10.90 -4.19
N LYS A 270 5.18 11.52 -5.37
CA LYS A 270 4.06 12.44 -5.63
C LYS A 270 2.70 11.75 -5.56
N LYS A 271 2.57 10.51 -6.03
CA LYS A 271 1.32 9.74 -5.87
C LYS A 271 1.02 9.48 -4.39
N MET A 272 2.04 9.06 -3.63
CA MET A 272 1.87 8.83 -2.20
C MET A 272 1.52 10.10 -1.44
N GLU A 273 2.09 11.27 -1.79
CA GLU A 273 1.71 12.56 -1.20
C GLU A 273 0.21 12.87 -1.39
N VAL A 274 -0.35 12.56 -2.56
CA VAL A 274 -1.80 12.73 -2.82
C VAL A 274 -2.62 11.78 -1.95
N GLU A 275 -2.19 10.52 -1.77
CA GLU A 275 -2.88 9.55 -0.91
C GLU A 275 -2.76 9.90 0.58
N VAL A 276 -1.60 10.36 1.04
CA VAL A 276 -1.37 10.79 2.43
C VAL A 276 -2.33 11.90 2.84
N GLU A 277 -2.66 12.82 1.95
CA GLU A 277 -3.71 13.80 2.24
C GLU A 277 -5.06 13.12 2.53
N GLY A 278 -5.44 12.11 1.76
CA GLY A 278 -6.63 11.31 2.01
C GLY A 278 -6.56 10.55 3.33
N MET A 279 -5.41 9.92 3.62
CA MET A 279 -5.15 9.22 4.88
C MET A 279 -5.30 10.14 6.09
N LEU A 280 -4.71 11.34 6.05
CA LEU A 280 -4.78 12.30 7.14
C LEU A 280 -6.22 12.80 7.38
N HIS A 281 -7.03 12.93 6.33
CA HIS A 281 -8.45 13.24 6.48
C HIS A 281 -9.25 12.08 7.10
N THR A 282 -8.99 10.85 6.68
CA THR A 282 -9.57 9.65 7.30
C THR A 282 -9.16 9.55 8.77
N GLY A 283 -7.89 9.83 9.10
CA GLY A 283 -7.39 9.83 10.47
C GLY A 283 -8.01 10.92 11.34
N LYS A 284 -8.24 12.11 10.78
CA LYS A 284 -8.97 13.18 11.46
C LYS A 284 -10.40 12.77 11.79
N ALA A 285 -11.12 12.21 10.81
CA ALA A 285 -12.48 11.71 11.02
C ALA A 285 -12.53 10.59 12.08
N GLY A 286 -11.58 9.65 12.01
CA GLY A 286 -11.42 8.60 13.01
C GLY A 286 -11.22 9.17 14.42
N ARG A 287 -10.36 10.18 14.57
CA ARG A 287 -10.16 10.86 15.85
C ARG A 287 -11.46 11.49 16.39
N GLU A 288 -12.25 12.13 15.54
CA GLU A 288 -13.53 12.72 15.95
C GLU A 288 -14.51 11.66 16.47
N LEU A 289 -14.54 10.48 15.83
CA LEU A 289 -15.38 9.36 16.26
C LEU A 289 -14.93 8.81 17.63
N VAL A 290 -13.63 8.76 17.89
CA VAL A 290 -13.10 8.41 19.21
C VAL A 290 -13.45 9.46 20.25
N MET A 291 -13.24 10.74 19.96
CA MET A 291 -13.53 11.84 20.89
C MET A 291 -15.03 11.96 21.22
N GLY A 292 -15.91 11.61 20.27
CA GLY A 292 -17.36 11.56 20.45
C GLY A 292 -17.87 10.31 21.17
N ASN A 293 -16.98 9.42 21.66
CA ASN A 293 -17.33 8.11 22.23
C ASN A 293 -18.20 7.26 21.28
N HIS A 294 -17.98 7.37 19.98
CA HIS A 294 -18.67 6.59 18.96
C HIS A 294 -17.90 5.32 18.55
N ALA A 295 -16.58 5.29 18.80
CA ALA A 295 -15.72 4.13 18.58
C ALA A 295 -14.52 4.13 19.55
N GLY A 296 -13.99 2.96 19.85
CA GLY A 296 -12.67 2.82 20.46
C GLY A 296 -11.57 2.96 19.41
N LEU A 297 -10.35 3.32 19.84
CA LEU A 297 -9.19 3.39 18.93
C LEU A 297 -8.90 2.04 18.25
N ALA A 298 -9.16 0.93 18.95
CA ALA A 298 -8.99 -0.42 18.42
C ALA A 298 -9.95 -0.74 17.27
N ASP A 299 -11.14 -0.13 17.23
CA ASP A 299 -12.14 -0.34 16.19
C ASP A 299 -11.76 0.37 14.88
N LEU A 300 -10.83 1.32 14.94
CA LEU A 300 -10.40 2.16 13.83
C LEU A 300 -9.06 1.73 13.24
N LYS A 301 -8.75 0.43 13.31
CA LYS A 301 -7.56 -0.13 12.65
C LYS A 301 -7.62 0.18 11.15
N GLY A 302 -6.56 0.78 10.62
CA GLY A 302 -6.48 1.18 9.20
C GLY A 302 -7.05 2.57 8.88
N TRP A 303 -7.60 3.30 9.85
CA TRP A 303 -8.09 4.67 9.63
C TRP A 303 -6.99 5.75 9.68
N TYR A 304 -5.72 5.36 9.84
CA TYR A 304 -4.59 6.31 9.90
C TYR A 304 -4.69 7.34 11.03
N VAL A 305 -5.40 7.02 12.12
CA VAL A 305 -5.51 7.87 13.32
C VAL A 305 -4.12 8.17 13.92
N PRO A 306 -3.20 7.21 14.07
CA PRO A 306 -1.85 7.51 14.57
C PRO A 306 -1.08 8.51 13.68
N ASP A 307 -1.13 8.35 12.36
CA ASP A 307 -0.49 9.27 11.41
C ASP A 307 -1.06 10.68 11.53
N TYR A 308 -2.38 10.79 11.66
CA TYR A 308 -3.03 12.08 11.87
C TYR A 308 -2.63 12.73 13.20
N LEU A 309 -2.53 11.95 14.28
CA LEU A 309 -2.14 12.49 15.59
C LEU A 309 -0.70 13.01 15.58
N ASP A 310 0.23 12.26 14.97
CA ASP A 310 1.62 12.70 14.80
C ASP A 310 1.70 13.96 13.92
N TYR A 311 1.02 13.94 12.76
CA TYR A 311 0.93 15.11 11.89
C TYR A 311 0.37 16.34 12.63
N ASN A 312 -0.77 16.18 13.31
CA ASN A 312 -1.43 17.27 14.03
C ASN A 312 -0.56 17.83 15.18
N LYS A 313 0.25 16.97 15.82
CA LYS A 313 1.24 17.42 16.81
C LYS A 313 2.32 18.28 16.13
N LYS A 314 2.95 17.76 15.08
CA LYS A 314 4.01 18.47 14.34
C LYS A 314 3.52 19.79 13.72
N THR A 315 2.28 19.87 13.26
CA THR A 315 1.71 21.12 12.76
C THR A 315 1.49 22.15 13.87
N GLY A 316 1.17 21.72 15.09
CA GLY A 316 1.06 22.58 16.27
C GLY A 316 2.40 23.10 16.79
N GLU A 317 3.49 22.41 16.45
CA GLU A 317 4.88 22.78 16.78
C GLU A 317 5.50 23.76 15.77
N LEU A 318 4.84 24.03 14.63
CA LEU A 318 5.33 25.01 13.65
C LEU A 318 5.35 26.43 14.25
N PRO A 319 6.36 27.27 13.89
CA PRO A 319 6.40 28.65 14.35
C PRO A 319 5.11 29.41 13.98
N LYS A 320 4.56 30.14 14.95
CA LYS A 320 3.28 30.87 14.80
C LYS A 320 3.39 32.08 13.87
N ASP A 321 4.61 32.58 13.67
CA ASP A 321 4.98 33.74 12.88
C ASP A 321 5.36 33.40 11.42
N LEU A 322 5.25 32.14 11.01
CA LEU A 322 5.44 31.77 9.60
C LEU A 322 4.48 32.54 8.70
N SER A 323 5.00 33.01 7.57
CA SER A 323 4.15 33.54 6.50
C SER A 323 3.20 32.45 5.99
N PRO A 324 2.05 32.81 5.38
CA PRO A 324 1.14 31.82 4.78
C PRO A 324 1.84 30.90 3.76
N ALA A 325 2.82 31.43 3.01
CA ALA A 325 3.59 30.65 2.04
C ALA A 325 4.54 29.66 2.74
N ASP A 326 5.29 30.11 3.75
CA ASP A 326 6.22 29.24 4.49
C ASP A 326 5.46 28.16 5.26
N LYS A 327 4.32 28.51 5.85
CA LYS A 327 3.43 27.54 6.50
C LYS A 327 2.94 26.51 5.50
N LYS A 328 2.51 26.91 4.30
CA LYS A 328 2.09 25.97 3.24
C LYS A 328 3.23 25.02 2.86
N THR A 329 4.46 25.54 2.72
CA THR A 329 5.66 24.74 2.44
C THR A 329 5.96 23.76 3.57
N ALA A 330 5.96 24.21 4.83
CA ALA A 330 6.20 23.37 5.99
C ALA A 330 5.17 22.23 6.11
N LEU A 331 3.88 22.54 5.90
CA LEU A 331 2.82 21.52 5.85
C LEU A 331 2.97 20.57 4.66
N GLY A 332 3.53 21.04 3.54
CA GLY A 332 3.92 20.20 2.40
C GLY A 332 5.00 19.20 2.79
N ASN A 333 6.09 19.69 3.39
CA ASN A 333 7.22 18.86 3.83
C ASN A 333 6.78 17.78 4.82
N LEU A 334 5.95 18.12 5.81
CA LEU A 334 5.42 17.13 6.76
C LEU A 334 4.63 16.00 6.07
N ARG A 335 3.86 16.33 5.02
CA ARG A 335 3.14 15.32 4.22
C ARG A 335 4.11 14.49 3.38
N SER A 336 5.12 15.11 2.79
CA SER A 336 6.18 14.41 2.05
C SER A 336 6.99 13.45 2.93
N ASP A 337 7.20 13.79 4.21
CA ASP A 337 7.87 12.91 5.17
C ASP A 337 7.04 11.64 5.43
N ILE A 338 5.75 11.81 5.74
CA ILE A 338 4.81 10.69 5.91
C ILE A 338 4.74 9.86 4.62
N ALA A 339 4.70 10.51 3.46
CA ALA A 339 4.67 9.81 2.18
C ALA A 339 5.92 8.93 1.98
N ARG A 340 7.11 9.43 2.32
CA ARG A 340 8.35 8.66 2.24
C ARG A 340 8.35 7.44 3.16
N GLU A 341 7.85 7.59 4.38
CA GLU A 341 7.70 6.47 5.31
C GLU A 341 6.71 5.42 4.78
N ARG A 342 5.61 5.88 4.19
CA ARG A 342 4.53 5.01 3.69
C ARG A 342 4.84 4.31 2.37
N LEU A 343 5.74 4.87 1.56
CA LEU A 343 6.18 4.25 0.31
C LEU A 343 6.76 2.85 0.52
N ASP A 344 7.49 2.65 1.62
CA ASP A 344 8.20 1.41 1.90
C ASP A 344 7.39 0.41 2.74
N VAL A 345 6.19 0.81 3.20
CA VAL A 345 5.24 -0.09 3.87
C VAL A 345 4.77 -1.16 2.87
N ARG A 346 4.87 -2.42 3.29
CA ARG A 346 4.48 -3.58 2.49
C ARG A 346 3.04 -4.00 2.77
N HIS A 347 2.29 -4.23 1.71
CA HIS A 347 0.98 -4.88 1.73
C HIS A 347 1.12 -6.23 1.01
N GLY A 348 1.23 -7.31 1.79
CA GLY A 348 1.62 -8.62 1.27
C GLY A 348 3.08 -8.62 0.77
N ASN A 349 3.28 -8.96 -0.50
CA ASN A 349 4.63 -9.11 -1.09
C ASN A 349 5.15 -7.85 -1.79
N THR A 350 4.37 -6.76 -1.80
CA THR A 350 4.70 -5.52 -2.53
C THR A 350 4.58 -4.30 -1.64
N SER A 351 5.48 -3.34 -1.83
CA SER A 351 5.41 -2.00 -1.27
C SER A 351 4.65 -1.04 -2.19
N HIS A 352 4.14 0.08 -1.65
CA HIS A 352 3.58 1.15 -2.48
C HIS A 352 4.60 1.69 -3.49
N ARG A 353 5.87 1.79 -3.08
CA ARG A 353 6.98 2.18 -3.98
C ARG A 353 7.02 1.28 -5.20
N GLU A 354 7.09 -0.03 -5.01
CA GLU A 354 7.15 -0.99 -6.12
C GLU A 354 5.91 -0.86 -7.02
N VAL A 355 4.72 -0.70 -6.44
CA VAL A 355 3.48 -0.54 -7.20
C VAL A 355 3.53 0.72 -8.07
N TYR A 356 3.83 1.90 -7.51
CA TYR A 356 3.83 3.14 -8.28
C TYR A 356 5.00 3.27 -9.24
N GLU A 357 6.19 2.81 -8.88
CA GLU A 357 7.32 2.78 -9.82
C GLU A 357 7.02 1.87 -11.01
N ASN A 358 6.34 0.74 -10.80
CA ASN A 358 5.90 -0.12 -11.90
C ASN A 358 4.79 0.56 -12.73
N GLN A 359 3.86 1.28 -12.11
CA GLN A 359 2.87 2.08 -12.86
C GLN A 359 3.53 3.13 -13.75
N PHE A 360 4.55 3.83 -13.25
CA PHE A 360 5.32 4.78 -14.03
C PHE A 360 6.02 4.11 -15.22
N LYS A 361 6.68 2.97 -14.99
CA LYS A 361 7.36 2.20 -16.04
C LYS A 361 6.40 1.69 -17.11
N THR A 362 5.18 1.29 -16.73
CA THR A 362 4.13 0.84 -17.66
C THR A 362 3.49 2.01 -18.43
N ALA A 363 3.45 3.20 -17.83
CA ALA A 363 2.89 4.39 -18.48
C ALA A 363 3.82 5.01 -19.53
N ARG A 364 5.14 4.86 -19.33
CA ARG A 364 6.18 5.26 -20.29
C ARG A 364 6.26 4.33 -21.49
#